data_AF-R4UIX0-F1
#
_entry.id   AF-R4UIX0-F1
#
_cell.length_a   1.000
_cell.length_b   1.000
_cell.length_c   1.000
_cell.angle_alpha   90.00
_cell.angle_beta   90.00
_cell.angle_gamma   90.00
#
_symmetry.space_group_name_H-M   'P 1'
#
loop_
_entity.id
_entity.type
_entity.pdbx_description
1 polymer ?
#
loop_
_entity_poly.entity_id
_entity_poly.type
_entity_poly.pdbx_seq_one_letter_code
_entity_poly.pdbx_strand_id
1 'polypeptide(L)'
;METAAYIFAIFGLFLLPLTLYIFPNFYLKIRENKKYDLSFRYFLFFLVLITEIWFYLNHLYLDDKQHAWQHWQNYFWLEFCNFSAVTIMILLIKPNKLFMDCTLPLGLIGPCATVFFPANLSNMSFTNYWYWQDMFGHITIFFSYLFLYTYGYTKTRFDKTFIQRSIVYTTIIGLGIEVYNLGFGTSFGYKAVAEIFIGQQKEIYYFLFVISWIWPLLFTIYYLIVWYFKPIYSLELKQKINDSWFEKISKKIVRQSRKIKQKQ
;
A
#
# COMPACT_ATOMS: atom_id res chain seq x y z
N MET A 1 -8.10 -7.04 -24.67
CA MET A 1 -8.73 -6.31 -23.54
C MET A 1 -7.85 -6.30 -22.30
N GLU A 2 -6.99 -7.29 -22.11
CA GLU A 2 -6.19 -7.43 -20.88
C GLU A 2 -5.22 -6.27 -20.63
N THR A 3 -4.55 -5.80 -21.69
CA THR A 3 -3.64 -4.64 -21.61
C THR A 3 -4.35 -3.36 -21.14
N ALA A 4 -5.62 -3.16 -21.50
CA ALA A 4 -6.37 -1.97 -21.09
C ALA A 4 -6.76 -2.02 -19.60
N ALA A 5 -7.11 -3.20 -19.10
CA ALA A 5 -7.40 -3.41 -17.67
C ALA A 5 -6.15 -3.21 -16.83
N TYR A 6 -5.02 -3.77 -17.23
CA TYR A 6 -3.74 -3.54 -16.57
C TYR A 6 -3.36 -2.05 -16.51
N ILE A 7 -3.47 -1.34 -17.64
CA ILE A 7 -3.23 0.11 -17.69
C ILE A 7 -4.18 0.85 -16.75
N PHE A 8 -5.46 0.49 -16.72
CA PHE A 8 -6.44 1.10 -15.82
C PHE A 8 -6.09 0.90 -14.34
N ALA A 9 -5.64 -0.28 -13.95
CA ALA A 9 -5.20 -0.55 -12.58
C ALA A 9 -4.01 0.34 -12.18
N ILE A 10 -3.01 0.47 -13.06
CA ILE A 10 -1.88 1.40 -12.86
C ILE A 10 -2.39 2.83 -12.70
N PHE A 11 -3.28 3.28 -13.58
CA PHE A 11 -3.88 4.61 -13.45
C PHE A 11 -4.63 4.77 -12.13
N GLY A 12 -5.39 3.77 -11.68
CA GLY A 12 -6.08 3.79 -10.39
C GLY A 12 -5.12 3.93 -9.21
N LEU A 13 -4.00 3.20 -9.23
CA LEU A 13 -2.96 3.26 -8.20
C LEU A 13 -2.36 4.67 -8.05
N PHE A 14 -2.26 5.44 -9.13
CA PHE A 14 -1.73 6.80 -9.08
C PHE A 14 -2.80 7.88 -8.91
N LEU A 15 -3.91 7.78 -9.65
CA LEU A 15 -4.96 8.80 -9.69
C LEU A 15 -5.72 8.87 -8.37
N LEU A 16 -6.04 7.72 -7.76
CA LEU A 16 -6.81 7.72 -6.52
C LEU A 16 -6.03 8.39 -5.39
N PRO A 17 -4.75 8.08 -5.11
CA PRO A 17 -3.96 8.82 -4.13
C PRO A 17 -3.68 10.27 -4.52
N LEU A 18 -3.60 10.58 -5.82
CA LEU A 18 -3.43 11.95 -6.29
C LEU A 18 -4.60 12.85 -5.85
N THR A 19 -5.81 12.31 -5.70
CA THR A 19 -6.97 13.06 -5.19
C THR A 19 -6.71 13.68 -3.80
N LEU A 20 -5.91 13.02 -2.94
CA LEU A 20 -5.50 13.54 -1.63
C LEU A 20 -4.72 14.86 -1.76
N TYR A 21 -4.03 15.08 -2.88
CA TYR A 21 -3.21 16.26 -3.12
C TYR A 21 -3.91 17.32 -3.97
N ILE A 22 -4.83 16.92 -4.84
CA ILE A 22 -5.63 17.81 -5.70
C ILE A 22 -6.80 18.43 -4.92
N PHE A 23 -7.44 17.65 -4.05
CA PHE A 23 -8.61 18.09 -3.27
C PHE A 23 -8.31 18.18 -1.76
N PRO A 24 -7.26 18.90 -1.34
CA PRO A 24 -6.84 18.88 0.07
C PRO A 24 -7.93 19.39 1.02
N ASN A 25 -8.72 20.38 0.57
CA ASN A 25 -9.83 20.96 1.33
C ASN A 25 -11.01 19.99 1.52
N PHE A 26 -11.25 19.06 0.60
CA PHE A 26 -12.33 18.08 0.72
C PHE A 26 -12.07 17.13 1.89
N TYR A 27 -10.90 16.50 1.91
CA TYR A 27 -10.50 15.60 2.97
C TYR A 27 -10.21 16.33 4.29
N LEU A 28 -9.80 17.61 4.26
CA LEU A 28 -9.75 18.43 5.47
C LEU A 28 -11.14 18.54 6.10
N LYS A 29 -12.18 18.87 5.32
CA LYS A 29 -13.56 18.97 5.82
C LYS A 29 -14.06 17.64 6.39
N ILE A 30 -13.73 16.52 5.73
CA ILE A 30 -14.01 15.18 6.25
C ILE A 30 -13.37 15.01 7.63
N ARG A 31 -12.07 15.33 7.75
CA ARG A 31 -11.30 15.18 8.99
C ARG A 31 -11.79 16.07 10.13
N GLU A 32 -12.10 17.33 9.86
CA GLU A 32 -12.55 18.28 10.89
C GLU A 32 -13.92 17.91 11.46
N ASN A 33 -14.76 17.26 10.65
CA ASN A 33 -16.04 16.74 11.09
C ASN A 33 -15.91 15.29 11.55
N LYS A 34 -15.93 15.07 12.87
CA LYS A 34 -15.80 13.74 13.49
C LYS A 34 -16.75 12.67 12.90
N LYS A 35 -17.98 13.05 12.52
CA LYS A 35 -18.94 12.11 11.91
C LYS A 35 -18.47 11.68 10.52
N TYR A 36 -18.07 12.64 9.68
CA TYR A 36 -17.59 12.34 8.33
C TYR A 36 -16.25 11.60 8.34
N ASP A 37 -15.33 11.96 9.25
CA ASP A 37 -14.07 11.24 9.46
C ASP A 37 -14.33 9.76 9.76
N LEU A 38 -15.12 9.48 10.80
CA LEU A 38 -15.45 8.10 11.19
C LEU A 38 -16.14 7.35 10.05
N SER A 39 -17.13 7.96 9.40
CA SER A 39 -17.83 7.34 8.26
C SER A 39 -16.89 7.02 7.10
N PHE A 40 -15.96 7.93 6.76
CA PHE A 40 -15.02 7.71 5.66
C PHE A 40 -14.01 6.61 6.00
N ARG A 41 -13.50 6.57 7.23
CA ARG A 41 -12.60 5.51 7.69
C ARG A 41 -13.28 4.16 7.75
N TYR A 42 -14.53 4.10 8.21
CA TYR A 42 -15.29 2.85 8.19
C TYR A 42 -15.61 2.40 6.77
N PHE A 43 -15.92 3.32 5.86
CA PHE A 43 -16.08 2.99 4.45
C PHE A 43 -14.82 2.32 3.89
N LEU A 44 -13.64 2.92 4.10
CA LEU A 44 -12.36 2.32 3.68
C LEU A 44 -12.12 0.95 4.36
N PHE A 45 -12.44 0.84 5.65
CA PHE A 45 -12.32 -0.42 6.39
C PHE A 45 -13.18 -1.52 5.75
N PHE A 46 -14.44 -1.23 5.44
CA PHE A 46 -15.34 -2.20 4.82
C PHE A 46 -14.89 -2.60 3.42
N LEU A 47 -14.36 -1.67 2.63
CA LEU A 47 -13.80 -2.00 1.31
C LEU A 47 -12.65 -3.01 1.43
N VAL A 48 -11.69 -2.76 2.34
CA VAL A 48 -10.57 -3.69 2.58
C VAL A 48 -11.08 -5.02 3.14
N LEU A 49 -12.02 -5.00 4.08
CA LEU A 49 -12.57 -6.21 4.69
C LEU A 49 -13.28 -7.10 3.66
N ILE A 50 -14.07 -6.52 2.76
CA ILE A 50 -14.76 -7.27 1.71
C ILE A 50 -13.74 -7.93 0.76
N THR A 51 -12.69 -7.21 0.36
CA THR A 51 -11.66 -7.79 -0.51
C THR A 51 -10.90 -8.92 0.15
N GLU A 52 -10.61 -8.81 1.46
CA GLU A 52 -9.95 -9.85 2.25
C GLU A 52 -10.84 -11.09 2.45
N ILE A 53 -12.10 -10.91 2.85
CA ILE A 53 -13.03 -12.04 3.01
C ILE A 53 -13.14 -12.82 1.70
N TRP A 54 -13.30 -12.12 0.58
CA TRP A 54 -13.41 -12.77 -0.71
C TRP A 54 -12.11 -13.47 -1.12
N PHE A 55 -10.95 -12.90 -0.77
CA PHE A 55 -9.64 -13.51 -1.03
C PHE A 55 -9.52 -14.86 -0.32
N TYR A 56 -9.83 -14.91 0.98
CA TYR A 56 -9.80 -16.16 1.74
C TYR A 56 -10.86 -17.16 1.27
N LEU A 57 -12.06 -16.70 0.92
CA LEU A 57 -13.11 -17.59 0.39
C LEU A 57 -12.64 -18.25 -0.90
N ASN A 58 -12.10 -17.48 -1.84
CA ASN A 58 -11.61 -18.07 -3.08
C ASN A 58 -10.44 -19.01 -2.83
N HIS A 59 -9.47 -18.57 -2.03
CA HIS A 59 -8.25 -19.34 -1.80
C HIS A 59 -8.52 -20.67 -1.10
N LEU A 60 -9.42 -20.69 -0.11
CA LEU A 60 -9.70 -21.88 0.69
C LEU A 60 -10.73 -22.82 0.05
N TYR A 61 -11.69 -22.28 -0.71
CA TYR A 61 -12.86 -23.03 -1.18
C TYR A 61 -13.02 -23.13 -2.69
N LEU A 62 -12.48 -22.19 -3.48
CA LEU A 62 -12.78 -22.08 -4.92
C LEU A 62 -11.55 -22.31 -5.82
N ASP A 63 -10.35 -22.37 -5.26
CA ASP A 63 -9.13 -22.70 -6.02
C ASP A 63 -9.03 -24.22 -6.27
N ASP A 64 -8.65 -24.61 -7.49
CA ASP A 64 -8.64 -26.01 -8.00
C ASP A 64 -7.65 -26.94 -7.27
N LYS A 65 -6.89 -26.39 -6.32
CA LYS A 65 -6.08 -27.17 -5.37
C LYS A 65 -7.02 -27.83 -4.36
N GLN A 66 -7.57 -28.96 -4.77
CA GLN A 66 -8.37 -29.89 -3.98
C GLN A 66 -7.92 -29.87 -2.49
N HIS A 67 -8.82 -29.41 -1.63
CA HIS A 67 -8.68 -29.44 -0.17
C HIS A 67 -7.71 -28.44 0.49
N ALA A 68 -7.51 -27.24 -0.09
CA ALA A 68 -6.74 -26.18 0.59
C ALA A 68 -7.24 -25.89 2.03
N TRP A 69 -8.56 -25.93 2.27
CA TRP A 69 -9.17 -25.80 3.59
C TRP A 69 -8.84 -26.93 4.58
N GLN A 70 -8.37 -28.09 4.14
CA GLN A 70 -8.01 -29.20 5.04
C GLN A 70 -6.64 -29.01 5.70
N HIS A 71 -5.86 -28.05 5.20
CA HIS A 71 -4.52 -27.76 5.64
C HIS A 71 -4.51 -26.44 6.41
N TRP A 72 -4.37 -26.52 7.73
CA TRP A 72 -4.42 -25.35 8.60
C TRP A 72 -3.39 -24.27 8.20
N GLN A 73 -2.27 -24.67 7.60
CA GLN A 73 -1.24 -23.74 7.16
C GLN A 73 -1.72 -22.78 6.06
N ASN A 74 -2.77 -23.14 5.30
CA ASN A 74 -3.33 -22.29 4.24
C ASN A 74 -4.25 -21.19 4.78
N TYR A 75 -4.66 -21.26 6.05
CA TYR A 75 -5.41 -20.19 6.71
C TYR A 75 -4.51 -19.00 7.08
N PHE A 76 -3.19 -19.22 7.13
CA PHE A 76 -2.20 -18.18 7.38
C PHE A 76 -1.54 -17.80 6.05
N TRP A 77 -2.22 -16.94 5.29
CA TRP A 77 -1.69 -16.46 4.01
C TRP A 77 -0.67 -15.34 4.24
N LEU A 78 0.59 -15.70 4.49
CA LEU A 78 1.61 -14.76 4.98
C LEU A 78 2.23 -13.85 3.89
N GLU A 79 1.46 -13.53 2.85
CA GLU A 79 1.86 -12.56 1.82
C GLU A 79 1.83 -11.12 2.36
N PHE A 80 2.70 -10.27 1.82
CA PHE A 80 2.83 -8.88 2.27
C PHE A 80 1.55 -8.04 2.09
N CYS A 81 0.73 -8.36 1.09
CA CYS A 81 -0.55 -7.70 0.86
C CYS A 81 -1.58 -7.99 1.96
N ASN A 82 -1.69 -9.25 2.40
CA ASN A 82 -2.57 -9.64 3.51
C ASN A 82 -2.13 -8.98 4.83
N PHE A 83 -0.82 -8.96 5.12
CA PHE A 83 -0.31 -8.19 6.25
C PHE A 83 -0.68 -6.72 6.16
N SER A 84 -0.54 -6.11 4.98
CA SER A 84 -0.90 -4.71 4.74
C SER A 84 -2.40 -4.46 4.92
N ALA A 85 -3.25 -5.39 4.50
CA ALA A 85 -4.71 -5.31 4.67
C ALA A 85 -5.12 -5.36 6.14
N VAL A 86 -4.60 -6.33 6.89
CA VAL A 86 -4.89 -6.48 8.33
C VAL A 86 -4.39 -5.26 9.11
N THR A 87 -3.17 -4.82 8.83
CA THR A 87 -2.57 -3.69 9.54
C THR A 87 -3.25 -2.36 9.20
N ILE A 88 -3.69 -2.13 7.95
CA ILE A 88 -4.47 -0.92 7.61
C ILE A 88 -5.86 -0.94 8.23
N MET A 89 -6.53 -2.10 8.31
CA MET A 89 -7.83 -2.22 8.99
C MET A 89 -7.73 -1.80 10.47
N ILE A 90 -6.67 -2.23 11.16
CA ILE A 90 -6.41 -1.82 12.55
C ILE A 90 -6.15 -0.31 12.64
N LEU A 91 -5.33 0.25 11.73
CA LEU A 91 -5.05 1.70 11.69
C LEU A 91 -6.29 2.54 11.37
N LEU A 92 -7.19 2.03 10.52
CA LEU A 92 -8.45 2.68 10.17
C LEU A 92 -9.44 2.70 11.33
N ILE A 93 -9.33 1.80 12.32
CA ILE A 93 -10.09 1.86 13.57
C ILE A 93 -9.38 2.75 14.60
N LYS A 94 -8.07 2.52 14.79
CA LYS A 94 -7.26 3.19 15.80
C LYS A 94 -5.90 3.62 15.22
N PRO A 95 -5.76 4.86 14.72
CA PRO A 95 -4.52 5.33 14.14
C PRO A 95 -3.49 5.44 15.25
N ASN A 96 -2.33 4.83 15.04
CA ASN A 96 -1.25 4.79 16.02
C ASN A 96 0.09 5.08 15.34
N LYS A 97 0.89 5.96 15.94
CA LYS A 97 2.20 6.35 15.39
C LYS A 97 3.13 5.16 15.20
N LEU A 98 3.38 4.40 16.27
CA LEU A 98 4.30 3.27 16.25
C LEU A 98 3.87 2.26 15.19
N PHE A 99 2.59 1.93 15.16
CA PHE A 99 2.06 0.95 14.23
C PHE A 99 2.12 1.43 12.78
N MET A 100 1.88 2.71 12.53
CA MET A 100 2.06 3.31 11.20
C MET A 100 3.53 3.36 10.78
N ASP A 101 4.44 3.78 11.66
CA ASP A 101 5.88 3.82 11.37
C ASP A 101 6.39 2.43 10.97
N CYS A 102 5.88 1.37 11.61
CA CYS A 102 6.25 -0.02 11.32
C CYS A 102 5.63 -0.56 10.03
N THR A 103 4.36 -0.25 9.74
CA THR A 103 3.58 -0.94 8.69
C THR A 103 3.42 -0.15 7.39
N LEU A 104 3.67 1.16 7.40
CA LEU A 104 3.62 2.00 6.19
C LEU A 104 4.50 1.48 5.03
N PRO A 105 5.70 0.90 5.24
CA PRO A 105 6.47 0.31 4.14
C PRO A 105 5.72 -0.82 3.44
N LEU A 106 5.11 -1.72 4.22
CA LEU A 106 4.32 -2.85 3.67
C LEU A 106 3.14 -2.32 2.87
N GLY A 107 2.41 -1.36 3.44
CA GLY A 107 1.24 -0.73 2.84
C GLY A 107 1.49 0.05 1.56
N LEU A 108 2.74 0.46 1.29
CA LEU A 108 3.11 1.11 0.04
C LEU A 108 3.78 0.16 -0.95
N ILE A 109 4.68 -0.73 -0.48
CA ILE A 109 5.45 -1.62 -1.33
C ILE A 109 4.58 -2.77 -1.85
N GLY A 110 3.84 -3.46 -0.97
CA GLY A 110 3.07 -4.65 -1.32
C GLY A 110 2.01 -4.38 -2.39
N PRO A 111 1.12 -3.40 -2.19
CA PRO A 111 0.15 -3.01 -3.21
C PRO A 111 0.74 -2.55 -4.53
N CYS A 112 1.80 -1.74 -4.49
CA CYS A 112 2.49 -1.31 -5.72
C CYS A 112 3.08 -2.51 -6.47
N ALA A 113 3.80 -3.40 -5.77
CA ALA A 113 4.42 -4.56 -6.38
C ALA A 113 3.38 -5.47 -7.05
N THR A 114 2.23 -5.67 -6.42
CA THR A 114 1.15 -6.52 -6.97
C THR A 114 0.51 -5.90 -8.22
N VAL A 115 0.33 -4.57 -8.24
CA VAL A 115 -0.21 -3.87 -9.42
C VAL A 115 0.79 -3.83 -10.57
N PHE A 116 2.11 -3.72 -10.31
CA PHE A 116 3.14 -3.70 -11.37
C PHE A 116 3.57 -5.08 -11.86
N PHE A 117 3.50 -6.09 -10.98
CA PHE A 117 3.95 -7.45 -11.25
C PHE A 117 2.85 -8.44 -10.86
N PRO A 118 1.71 -8.42 -11.55
CA PRO A 118 0.62 -9.31 -11.21
C PRO A 118 0.99 -10.77 -11.49
N ALA A 119 0.59 -11.65 -10.58
CA ALA A 119 0.90 -13.07 -10.66
C ALA A 119 0.30 -13.75 -11.91
N ASN A 120 -0.82 -13.23 -12.42
CA ASN A 120 -1.46 -13.77 -13.62
C ASN A 120 -2.00 -12.68 -14.55
N LEU A 121 -1.21 -12.35 -15.58
CA LEU A 121 -1.60 -11.38 -16.61
C LEU A 121 -2.84 -11.81 -17.42
N SER A 122 -3.08 -13.11 -17.62
CA SER A 122 -4.28 -13.55 -18.37
C SER A 122 -5.57 -13.36 -17.59
N ASN A 123 -5.49 -13.21 -16.27
CA ASN A 123 -6.62 -12.86 -15.43
C ASN A 123 -6.90 -11.34 -15.36
N MET A 124 -6.03 -10.51 -15.96
CA MET A 124 -6.19 -9.05 -15.99
C MET A 124 -7.23 -8.62 -17.02
N SER A 125 -8.51 -8.96 -16.83
CA SER A 125 -9.60 -8.53 -17.71
C SER A 125 -10.69 -7.82 -16.92
N PHE A 126 -11.29 -6.76 -17.49
CA PHE A 126 -12.45 -6.09 -16.90
C PHE A 126 -13.66 -7.02 -16.72
N THR A 127 -13.74 -8.10 -17.48
CA THR A 127 -14.78 -9.12 -17.36
C THR A 127 -14.49 -10.13 -16.25
N ASN A 128 -13.26 -10.16 -15.73
CA ASN A 128 -12.89 -11.05 -14.65
C ASN A 128 -13.15 -10.37 -13.31
N TYR A 129 -13.95 -11.01 -12.46
CA TYR A 129 -14.23 -10.49 -11.12
C TYR A 129 -12.96 -10.42 -10.26
N TRP A 130 -12.02 -11.36 -10.46
CA TRP A 130 -10.73 -11.38 -9.78
C TRP A 130 -9.91 -10.12 -10.01
N TYR A 131 -9.91 -9.59 -11.24
CA TYR A 131 -9.23 -8.34 -11.56
C TYR A 131 -9.73 -7.21 -10.66
N TRP A 132 -11.05 -7.08 -10.52
CA TRP A 132 -11.64 -6.01 -9.73
C TRP A 132 -11.35 -6.19 -8.25
N GLN A 133 -11.53 -7.38 -7.69
CA GLN A 133 -11.20 -7.63 -6.29
C GLN A 133 -9.73 -7.34 -6.00
N ASP A 134 -8.83 -7.95 -6.77
CA ASP A 134 -7.40 -7.93 -6.50
C ASP A 134 -6.84 -6.51 -6.67
N MET A 135 -7.11 -5.87 -7.81
CA MET A 135 -6.59 -4.52 -8.06
C MET A 135 -7.26 -3.47 -7.16
N PHE A 136 -8.58 -3.54 -6.96
CA PHE A 136 -9.28 -2.57 -6.12
C PHE A 136 -8.88 -2.72 -4.65
N GLY A 137 -8.69 -3.94 -4.15
CA GLY A 137 -8.21 -4.20 -2.79
C GLY A 137 -6.85 -3.56 -2.56
N HIS A 138 -5.88 -3.85 -3.43
CA HIS A 138 -4.54 -3.28 -3.34
C HIS A 138 -4.53 -1.74 -3.44
N ILE A 139 -5.26 -1.16 -4.39
CA ILE A 139 -5.38 0.29 -4.54
C ILE A 139 -6.03 0.92 -3.30
N THR A 140 -7.03 0.27 -2.71
CA THR A 140 -7.70 0.75 -1.49
C THR A 140 -6.79 0.70 -0.28
N ILE A 141 -6.01 -0.37 -0.11
CA ILE A 141 -4.99 -0.48 0.95
C ILE A 141 -3.97 0.66 0.80
N PHE A 142 -3.42 0.83 -0.39
CA PHE A 142 -2.45 1.87 -0.71
C PHE A 142 -2.98 3.28 -0.41
N PHE A 143 -4.19 3.57 -0.90
CA PHE A 143 -4.88 4.83 -0.67
C PHE A 143 -5.14 5.08 0.82
N SER A 144 -5.57 4.06 1.56
CA SER A 144 -5.88 4.19 2.99
C SER A 144 -4.65 4.53 3.82
N TYR A 145 -3.51 3.90 3.51
CA TYR A 145 -2.22 4.24 4.12
C TYR A 145 -1.84 5.70 3.84
N LEU A 146 -1.90 6.11 2.57
CA LEU A 146 -1.57 7.50 2.21
C LEU A 146 -2.56 8.49 2.82
N PHE A 147 -3.86 8.18 2.89
CA PHE A 147 -4.84 9.03 3.55
C PHE A 147 -4.49 9.27 5.02
N LEU A 148 -4.22 8.20 5.79
CA LEU A 148 -3.84 8.33 7.20
C LEU A 148 -2.51 9.09 7.39
N TYR A 149 -1.53 8.83 6.51
CA TYR A 149 -0.23 9.50 6.53
C TYR A 149 -0.34 10.99 6.20
N THR A 150 -0.92 11.31 5.04
CA THR A 150 -0.97 12.66 4.47
C THR A 150 -1.80 13.62 5.32
N TYR A 151 -2.87 13.13 5.93
CA TYR A 151 -3.74 13.92 6.81
C TYR A 151 -3.33 13.86 8.29
N GLY A 152 -2.18 13.26 8.58
CA GLY A 152 -1.51 13.36 9.86
C GLY A 152 -2.22 12.63 11.00
N TYR A 153 -2.98 11.57 10.72
CA TYR A 153 -3.74 10.81 11.72
C TYR A 153 -2.85 10.18 12.79
N THR A 154 -1.62 9.84 12.43
CA THR A 154 -0.69 9.07 13.28
C THR A 154 0.49 9.91 13.77
N LYS A 155 0.62 11.16 13.33
CA LYS A 155 1.81 12.01 13.58
C LYS A 155 3.14 11.37 13.14
N THR A 156 3.08 10.42 12.20
CA THR A 156 4.26 9.83 11.57
C THR A 156 5.05 10.92 10.83
N ARG A 157 6.37 10.93 11.02
CA ARG A 157 7.29 11.87 10.39
C ARG A 157 8.44 11.08 9.80
N PHE A 158 8.96 11.55 8.68
CA PHE A 158 10.15 10.97 8.08
C PHE A 158 11.38 11.40 8.89
N ASP A 159 11.73 10.60 9.90
CA ASP A 159 12.89 10.78 10.76
C ASP A 159 13.67 9.47 10.94
N LYS A 160 14.81 9.53 11.64
CA LYS A 160 15.65 8.35 11.88
C LYS A 160 14.89 7.24 12.63
N THR A 161 14.01 7.62 13.56
CA THR A 161 13.24 6.67 14.37
C THR A 161 12.25 5.91 13.50
N PHE A 162 11.56 6.61 12.59
CA PHE A 162 10.69 6.01 11.59
C PHE A 162 11.44 4.99 10.73
N ILE A 163 12.59 5.39 10.15
CA ILE A 163 13.43 4.50 9.32
C ILE A 163 13.87 3.25 10.09
N GLN A 164 14.29 3.43 11.35
CA GLN A 164 14.71 2.31 12.20
C GLN A 164 13.54 1.36 12.49
N ARG A 165 12.37 1.89 12.84
CA ARG A 165 11.18 1.08 13.14
C ARG A 165 10.69 0.30 11.93
N SER A 166 10.63 0.94 10.77
CA SER A 166 10.24 0.29 9.52
C SER A 166 11.18 -0.84 9.13
N ILE A 167 12.51 -0.63 9.23
CA ILE A 167 13.49 -1.67 8.92
C ILE A 167 13.37 -2.82 9.92
N VAL A 168 13.41 -2.54 11.23
CA VAL A 168 13.35 -3.58 12.26
C VAL A 168 12.07 -4.40 12.14
N TYR A 169 10.92 -3.75 11.99
CA TYR A 169 9.64 -4.44 11.88
C TYR A 169 9.59 -5.32 10.63
N THR A 170 9.99 -4.80 9.48
CA THR A 170 9.95 -5.58 8.25
C THR A 170 10.95 -6.73 8.23
N THR A 171 12.13 -6.56 8.82
CA THR A 171 13.09 -7.66 9.01
C THR A 171 12.50 -8.75 9.92
N ILE A 172 11.85 -8.38 11.03
CA ILE A 172 11.19 -9.35 11.92
C ILE A 172 10.09 -10.11 11.18
N ILE A 173 9.23 -9.42 10.44
CA ILE A 173 8.17 -10.06 9.65
C ILE A 173 8.77 -10.98 8.57
N GLY A 174 9.77 -10.51 7.83
CA GLY A 174 10.44 -11.31 6.79
C GLY A 174 11.10 -12.58 7.35
N LEU A 175 11.77 -12.49 8.50
CA LEU A 175 12.32 -13.66 9.20
C LEU A 175 11.22 -14.59 9.72
N GLY A 176 10.11 -14.04 10.23
CA GLY A 176 8.97 -14.83 10.66
C GLY A 176 8.31 -15.61 9.52
N ILE A 177 8.16 -14.98 8.35
CA ILE A 177 7.68 -15.63 7.13
C ILE A 177 8.64 -16.74 6.70
N GLU A 178 9.95 -16.50 6.75
CA GLU A 178 10.96 -17.51 6.42
C GLU A 178 10.91 -18.73 7.34
N VAL A 179 10.80 -18.51 8.66
CA VAL A 179 10.66 -19.60 9.63
C VAL A 179 9.39 -20.41 9.34
N TYR A 180 8.29 -19.74 8.99
CA TYR A 180 7.07 -20.41 8.60
C TYR A 180 7.24 -21.24 7.31
N ASN A 181 7.86 -20.65 6.30
CA ASN A 181 8.15 -21.30 5.01
C ASN A 181 8.99 -22.56 5.19
N LEU A 182 10.09 -22.48 5.96
CA LEU A 182 10.92 -23.64 6.28
C LEU A 182 10.18 -24.69 7.13
N GLY A 183 9.31 -24.27 8.04
CA GLY A 183 8.54 -25.15 8.90
C GLY A 183 7.44 -25.94 8.18
N PHE A 184 6.82 -25.34 7.16
CA PHE A 184 5.66 -25.91 6.47
C PHE A 184 5.89 -26.24 4.99
N GLY A 185 7.11 -26.06 4.48
CA GLY A 185 7.44 -26.28 3.07
C GLY A 185 6.68 -25.34 2.14
N THR A 186 6.42 -24.11 2.60
CA THR A 186 5.74 -23.06 1.83
C THR A 186 6.74 -22.02 1.35
N SER A 187 6.32 -21.11 0.47
CA SER A 187 7.23 -20.16 -0.18
C SER A 187 6.65 -18.74 -0.27
N PHE A 188 5.99 -18.30 0.81
CA PHE A 188 5.30 -17.01 0.85
C PHE A 188 6.25 -15.81 0.77
N GLY A 189 5.77 -14.71 0.18
CA GLY A 189 6.35 -13.38 0.29
C GLY A 189 7.49 -13.05 -0.67
N TYR A 190 8.33 -14.02 -1.05
CA TYR A 190 9.55 -13.70 -1.82
C TYR A 190 9.77 -14.56 -3.07
N LYS A 191 9.16 -15.75 -3.19
CA LYS A 191 9.44 -16.66 -4.32
C LYS A 191 9.06 -16.04 -5.66
N ALA A 192 7.84 -15.54 -5.78
CA ALA A 192 7.34 -14.96 -7.03
C ALA A 192 8.22 -13.80 -7.52
N VAL A 193 8.70 -12.95 -6.59
CA VAL A 193 9.57 -11.83 -6.94
C VAL A 193 10.98 -12.32 -7.27
N ALA A 194 11.56 -13.20 -6.48
CA ALA A 194 12.93 -13.68 -6.68
C ALA A 194 13.07 -14.49 -7.98
N GLU A 195 12.11 -15.36 -8.28
CA GLU A 195 12.13 -16.23 -9.46
C GLU A 195 12.17 -15.44 -10.78
N ILE A 196 11.59 -14.23 -10.81
CA ILE A 196 11.68 -13.31 -11.96
C ILE A 196 13.13 -12.89 -12.25
N PHE A 197 13.96 -12.71 -11.22
CA PHE A 197 15.31 -12.17 -11.36
C PHE A 197 16.41 -13.24 -11.43
N ILE A 198 16.27 -14.32 -10.65
CA ILE A 198 17.33 -15.33 -10.50
C ILE A 198 16.92 -16.72 -11.03
N GLY A 199 15.74 -16.81 -11.65
CA GLY A 199 15.19 -18.07 -12.18
C GLY A 199 14.88 -19.07 -11.07
N GLN A 200 14.74 -20.34 -11.43
CA GLN A 200 14.47 -21.40 -10.46
C GLN A 200 15.69 -21.70 -9.59
N GLN A 201 15.54 -21.52 -8.28
CA GLN A 201 16.56 -21.76 -7.26
C GLN A 201 15.95 -22.48 -6.04
N LYS A 202 16.83 -22.90 -5.12
CA LYS A 202 16.40 -23.36 -3.79
C LYS A 202 15.85 -22.17 -2.99
N GLU A 203 14.88 -22.43 -2.12
CA GLU A 203 14.13 -21.38 -1.41
C GLU A 203 15.00 -20.44 -0.59
N ILE A 204 16.04 -20.97 0.06
CA ILE A 204 16.99 -20.16 0.81
C ILE A 204 17.67 -19.08 -0.04
N TYR A 205 17.91 -19.35 -1.33
CA TYR A 205 18.50 -18.36 -2.23
C TYR A 205 17.51 -17.28 -2.64
N TYR A 206 16.21 -17.61 -2.72
CA TYR A 206 15.18 -16.58 -2.92
C TYR A 206 15.11 -15.63 -1.72
N PHE A 207 15.11 -16.19 -0.51
CA PHE A 207 15.11 -15.39 0.71
C PHE A 207 16.34 -14.48 0.80
N LEU A 208 17.54 -15.05 0.60
CA LEU A 208 18.80 -14.30 0.64
C LEU A 208 18.87 -13.22 -0.44
N PHE A 209 18.38 -13.50 -1.66
CA PHE A 209 18.33 -12.54 -2.75
C PHE A 209 17.38 -11.38 -2.41
N VAL A 210 16.17 -11.69 -1.92
CA VAL A 210 15.19 -10.66 -1.60
C VAL A 210 15.66 -9.79 -0.46
N ILE A 211 16.16 -10.35 0.64
CA ILE A 211 16.61 -9.53 1.79
C ILE A 211 17.85 -8.69 1.47
N SER A 212 18.73 -9.17 0.59
CA SER A 212 20.01 -8.48 0.28
C SER A 212 19.90 -7.45 -0.84
N TRP A 213 19.03 -7.66 -1.83
CA TRP A 213 18.98 -6.82 -3.04
C TRP A 213 17.63 -6.13 -3.23
N ILE A 214 16.54 -6.90 -3.18
CA ILE A 214 15.21 -6.38 -3.47
C ILE A 214 14.72 -5.49 -2.32
N TRP A 215 14.90 -5.93 -1.07
CA TRP A 215 14.44 -5.20 0.12
C TRP A 215 15.10 -3.81 0.20
N PRO A 216 16.43 -3.65 0.12
CA PRO A 216 17.06 -2.34 0.17
C PRO A 216 16.61 -1.42 -0.98
N LEU A 217 16.41 -1.96 -2.17
CA LEU A 217 15.91 -1.21 -3.33
C LEU A 217 14.49 -0.70 -3.09
N LEU A 218 13.57 -1.59 -2.69
CA LEU A 218 12.18 -1.25 -2.42
C LEU A 218 12.06 -0.24 -1.28
N PHE A 219 12.88 -0.40 -0.23
CA PHE A 219 12.96 0.57 0.87
C PHE A 219 13.46 1.94 0.42
N THR A 220 14.43 1.99 -0.49
CA THR A 220 14.93 3.25 -1.05
C THR A 220 13.84 3.97 -1.82
N ILE A 221 13.15 3.25 -2.73
CA ILE A 221 12.02 3.80 -3.50
C ILE A 221 10.90 4.27 -2.56
N TYR A 222 10.56 3.45 -1.57
CA TYR A 222 9.56 3.77 -0.55
C TYR A 222 9.90 5.05 0.21
N TYR A 223 11.13 5.18 0.71
CA TYR A 223 11.55 6.36 1.45
C TYR A 223 11.53 7.61 0.59
N LEU A 224 11.85 7.49 -0.71
CA LEU A 224 11.68 8.60 -1.66
C LEU A 224 10.21 9.00 -1.80
N ILE A 225 9.28 8.04 -1.90
CA ILE A 225 7.83 8.31 -1.93
C ILE A 225 7.40 9.02 -0.65
N VAL A 226 7.71 8.48 0.53
CA VAL A 226 7.33 9.07 1.83
C VAL A 226 7.93 10.47 2.03
N TRP A 227 9.16 10.67 1.57
CA TRP A 227 9.84 11.96 1.61
C TRP A 227 9.23 12.97 0.63
N TYR A 228 8.80 12.54 -0.56
CA TYR A 228 8.16 13.40 -1.54
C TYR A 228 6.72 13.77 -1.12
N PHE A 229 5.96 12.80 -0.64
CA PHE A 229 4.57 12.91 -0.24
C PHE A 229 4.42 13.27 1.25
N LYS A 230 5.14 14.30 1.70
CA LYS A 230 5.11 14.71 3.11
C LYS A 230 3.68 15.01 3.59
N PRO A 231 3.38 14.81 4.90
CA PRO A 231 2.07 15.10 5.44
C PRO A 231 1.67 16.56 5.16
N ILE A 232 0.48 16.77 4.63
CA ILE A 232 -0.06 18.10 4.33
C ILE A 232 -0.55 18.76 5.63
N TYR A 233 -1.08 17.95 6.56
CA TYR A 233 -1.74 18.44 7.77
C TYR A 233 -1.13 17.83 9.04
N SER A 234 -1.19 18.60 10.14
CA SER A 234 -0.84 18.14 11.48
C SER A 234 -2.09 18.07 12.37
N LEU A 235 -2.30 16.94 13.05
CA LEU A 235 -3.33 16.81 14.11
C LEU A 235 -3.02 17.63 15.36
N GLU A 236 -1.74 17.72 15.70
CA GLU A 236 -1.29 18.42 16.89
C GLU A 236 -1.48 19.93 16.77
N LEU A 237 -1.11 20.48 15.60
CA LEU A 237 -1.17 21.91 15.35
C LEU A 237 -2.52 22.36 14.78
N LYS A 238 -3.44 21.42 14.49
CA LYS A 238 -4.73 21.65 13.81
C LYS A 238 -4.62 22.54 12.57
N GLN A 239 -3.48 22.50 11.89
CA GLN A 239 -3.20 23.36 10.75
C GLN A 239 -2.47 22.60 9.65
N LYS A 240 -2.52 23.19 8.46
CA LYS A 240 -1.74 22.77 7.31
C LYS A 240 -0.25 23.07 7.55
N ILE A 241 0.61 22.09 7.32
CA ILE A 241 2.06 22.18 7.56
C ILE A 241 2.89 22.18 6.27
N ASN A 242 2.37 21.62 5.18
CA ASN A 242 3.03 21.61 3.88
C ASN A 242 2.02 21.98 2.78
N ASP A 243 2.46 22.75 1.80
CA ASP A 243 1.70 22.92 0.55
C ASP A 243 1.70 21.62 -0.25
N SER A 244 0.55 21.26 -0.81
CA SER A 244 0.45 20.16 -1.76
C SER A 244 1.23 20.48 -3.04
N TRP A 245 1.62 19.45 -3.78
CA TRP A 245 2.33 19.65 -5.06
C TRP A 245 1.50 20.46 -6.06
N PHE A 246 0.18 20.23 -6.09
CA PHE A 246 -0.75 20.98 -6.92
C PHE A 246 -0.77 22.47 -6.57
N GLU A 247 -0.74 22.82 -5.29
CA GLU A 247 -0.66 24.23 -4.85
C GLU A 247 0.68 24.86 -5.19
N LYS A 248 1.79 24.12 -5.10
CA LYS A 248 3.10 24.62 -5.51
C LYS A 248 3.13 24.93 -7.01
N ILE A 249 2.56 24.06 -7.83
CA ILE A 249 2.44 24.27 -9.28
C ILE A 249 1.52 25.44 -9.60
N SER A 250 0.32 25.47 -9.04
CA SER A 250 -0.65 26.53 -9.33
C SER A 250 -0.11 27.89 -8.94
N LYS A 251 0.57 28.01 -7.78
CA LYS A 251 1.29 29.24 -7.39
C LYS A 251 2.37 29.63 -8.41
N LYS A 252 3.10 28.67 -8.98
CA LYS A 252 4.13 28.92 -9.99
C LYS A 252 3.53 29.41 -11.31
N ILE A 253 2.46 28.78 -11.79
CA ILE A 253 1.74 29.16 -13.03
C ILE A 253 1.14 30.56 -12.89
N VAL A 254 0.46 30.85 -11.77
CA VAL A 254 -0.15 32.17 -11.52
C VAL A 254 0.92 33.27 -11.45
N ARG A 255 2.07 33.00 -10.80
CA ARG A 255 3.19 33.94 -10.76
C ARG A 255 3.78 34.21 -12.14
N GLN A 256 3.90 33.20 -13.00
CA GLN A 256 4.36 33.38 -14.37
C GLN A 256 3.38 34.21 -15.19
N SER A 257 2.07 33.92 -15.10
CA SER A 257 1.03 34.70 -15.79
C SER A 257 1.03 36.18 -15.38
N ARG A 258 1.21 36.49 -14.09
CA ARG A 258 1.33 37.88 -13.61
C ARG A 258 2.58 38.58 -14.14
N LYS A 259 3.72 37.89 -14.22
CA LYS A 259 4.96 38.46 -14.79
C LYS A 259 4.85 38.75 -16.28
N ILE A 260 4.08 37.95 -17.03
CA ILE A 260 3.83 38.20 -18.46
C ILE A 260 2.96 39.45 -18.62
N LYS A 261 1.89 39.58 -17.82
CA LYS A 261 1.01 40.77 -17.85
C LYS A 261 1.68 42.08 -17.41
N GLN A 262 2.74 42.03 -16.60
CA GLN A 262 3.51 43.22 -16.20
C GLN A 262 4.59 43.62 -17.23
N LYS A 263 4.85 42.78 -18.23
CA LYS A 263 5.81 43.04 -19.33
C LYS A 263 5.12 43.48 -20.64
N GLN A 264 3.78 43.45 -20.67
CA GLN A 264 2.94 44.01 -21.72
C GLN A 264 2.46 45.38 -21.28
#